data_AF-A0A9E7ZW83-F1
#
_entry.id   AF-A0A9E7ZW83-F1
#
_cell.length_a   1.000
_cell.length_b   1.000
_cell.length_c   1.000
_cell.angle_alpha   90.00
_cell.angle_beta   90.00
_cell.angle_gamma   90.00
#
_symmetry.space_group_name_H-M   'P 1'
#
loop_
_entity.id
_entity.type
_entity.pdbx_description
1 polymer ?
#
loop_
_entity_poly.entity_id
_entity_poly.type
_entity_poly.pdbx_seq_one_letter_code
_entity_poly.pdbx_strand_id
1 'polypeptide(L)'
;MKHKVSKLVSLECVAQESDDDEVPHRPMSPLEAASFIEGMTAELRIMARNTKLSALSYFLEMARIEASAEIERLGAPSSEKH
;
A
#
# COMPACT_ATOMS: atom_id res chain seq x y z
N MET A 1 -13.69 -31.43 28.37
CA MET A 1 -13.68 -30.52 27.21
C MET A 1 -12.23 -30.22 26.88
N LYS A 2 -11.75 -30.58 25.68
CA LYS A 2 -10.33 -30.42 25.28
C LYS A 2 -10.31 -29.74 23.92
N HIS A 3 -9.69 -28.56 23.87
CA HIS A 3 -9.63 -27.68 22.71
C HIS A 3 -8.82 -28.32 21.58
N LYS A 4 -9.44 -28.51 20.41
CA LYS A 4 -8.73 -28.86 19.17
C LYS A 4 -8.15 -27.57 18.60
N VAL A 5 -6.83 -27.45 18.68
CA VAL A 5 -6.05 -26.40 18.02
C VAL A 5 -6.10 -26.68 16.52
N SER A 6 -6.76 -25.82 15.76
CA SER A 6 -6.78 -25.87 14.30
C SER A 6 -5.36 -25.63 13.78
N LYS A 7 -4.74 -26.67 13.21
CA LYS A 7 -3.51 -26.54 12.42
C LYS A 7 -3.81 -25.65 11.22
N LEU A 8 -3.27 -24.43 11.23
CA LEU A 8 -3.19 -23.59 10.04
C LEU A 8 -2.32 -24.30 9.00
N VAL A 9 -2.79 -24.26 7.76
CA VAL A 9 -2.18 -24.90 6.60
C VAL A 9 -0.81 -24.25 6.33
N SER A 10 0.24 -25.06 6.25
CA SER A 10 1.55 -24.63 5.75
C SER A 10 1.41 -24.36 4.25
N LEU A 11 1.49 -23.09 3.86
CA LEU A 11 1.53 -22.70 2.46
C LEU A 11 2.98 -22.76 1.98
N GLU A 12 3.45 -23.97 1.68
CA GLU A 12 4.71 -24.17 0.98
C GLU A 12 4.44 -23.98 -0.53
N CYS A 13 4.78 -22.79 -1.04
CA CYS A 13 4.77 -22.50 -2.47
C CYS A 13 6.04 -23.11 -3.07
N VAL A 14 5.88 -24.17 -3.86
CA VAL A 14 6.95 -24.84 -4.60
C VAL A 14 7.40 -23.97 -5.80
N ALA A 15 8.72 -23.93 -5.95
CA ALA A 15 9.56 -23.06 -6.77
C ALA A 15 9.33 -23.12 -8.31
N GLN A 16 9.66 -22.04 -9.02
CA GLN A 16 10.81 -22.01 -9.96
C GLN A 16 11.00 -20.64 -10.68
N GLU A 17 12.21 -20.09 -10.49
CA GLU A 17 13.15 -19.49 -11.47
C GLU A 17 12.68 -18.50 -12.55
N SER A 18 12.99 -17.21 -12.32
CA SER A 18 13.60 -16.32 -13.32
C SER A 18 14.50 -15.30 -12.62
N ASP A 19 15.80 -15.42 -12.84
CA ASP A 19 16.90 -14.64 -12.24
C ASP A 19 17.09 -13.28 -12.95
N ASP A 20 16.02 -12.47 -13.05
CA ASP A 20 16.09 -11.15 -13.71
C ASP A 20 14.94 -10.19 -13.29
N ASP A 21 14.54 -10.21 -12.02
CA ASP A 21 13.65 -9.19 -11.46
C ASP A 21 14.35 -8.58 -10.24
N GLU A 22 15.21 -7.59 -10.48
CA GLU A 22 15.85 -6.77 -9.45
C GLU A 22 14.78 -5.90 -8.76
N VAL A 23 13.82 -6.55 -8.10
CA VAL A 23 12.96 -5.90 -7.13
C VAL A 23 13.88 -5.50 -5.99
N PRO A 24 14.10 -4.21 -5.73
CA PRO A 24 15.00 -3.80 -4.67
C PRO A 24 14.50 -4.40 -3.36
N HIS A 25 15.25 -5.34 -2.78
CA HIS A 25 14.93 -5.98 -1.50
C HIS A 25 15.02 -5.01 -0.30
N ARG A 26 15.18 -3.70 -0.55
CA ARG A 26 15.15 -2.70 0.52
C ARG A 26 13.69 -2.42 0.89
N PRO A 27 13.36 -2.38 2.18
CA PRO A 27 12.04 -1.92 2.61
C PRO A 27 11.84 -0.47 2.13
N MET A 28 10.67 -0.20 1.56
CA MET A 28 10.29 1.13 1.11
C MET A 28 10.22 2.06 2.34
N SER A 29 10.80 3.26 2.24
CA SER A 29 10.65 4.26 3.31
C SER A 29 9.17 4.69 3.43
N PRO A 30 8.73 5.17 4.60
CA PRO A 30 7.36 5.65 4.77
C PRO A 30 6.96 6.72 3.75
N LEU A 31 7.89 7.62 3.40
CA LEU A 31 7.66 8.68 2.42
C LEU A 31 7.50 8.10 1.01
N GLU A 32 8.38 7.19 0.59
CA GLU A 32 8.28 6.51 -0.69
C GLU A 32 6.97 5.72 -0.81
N ALA A 33 6.56 5.02 0.26
CA ALA A 33 5.29 4.30 0.29
C ALA A 33 4.09 5.23 0.17
N ALA A 34 4.08 6.36 0.91
CA ALA A 34 3.01 7.34 0.84
C ALA A 34 2.90 7.98 -0.56
N SER A 35 4.02 8.38 -1.16
CA SER A 35 4.06 8.91 -2.52
C SER A 35 3.61 7.88 -3.56
N PHE A 36 4.00 6.62 -3.42
CA PHE A 36 3.54 5.55 -4.29
C PHE A 36 2.02 5.35 -4.20
N ILE A 37 1.47 5.29 -2.99
CA ILE A 37 0.02 5.14 -2.77
C ILE A 37 -0.73 6.33 -3.35
N GLU A 38 -0.27 7.57 -3.14
CA GLU A 38 -0.88 8.78 -3.69
C GLU A 38 -0.99 8.71 -5.23
N GLY A 39 0.10 8.37 -5.92
CA GLY A 39 0.11 8.25 -7.38
C GLY A 39 -0.78 7.11 -7.88
N MET A 40 -0.60 5.92 -7.31
CA MET A 40 -1.33 4.72 -7.72
C MET A 40 -2.85 4.86 -7.53
N THR A 41 -3.28 5.45 -6.41
CA THR A 41 -4.71 5.68 -6.14
C THR A 41 -5.32 6.72 -7.09
N ALA A 42 -4.55 7.73 -7.53
CA ALA A 42 -4.99 8.68 -8.54
C ALA A 42 -5.30 7.99 -9.89
N GLU A 43 -4.38 7.13 -10.35
CA GLU A 43 -4.55 6.38 -11.60
C GLU A 43 -5.73 5.42 -11.53
N LEU A 44 -5.80 4.60 -10.47
CA LEU A 44 -6.90 3.66 -10.27
C LEU A 44 -8.24 4.36 -10.18
N ARG A 45 -8.28 5.58 -9.60
CA ARG A 45 -9.52 6.35 -9.53
C ARG A 45 -10.03 6.73 -10.91
N ILE A 46 -9.15 7.13 -11.83
CA ILE A 46 -9.52 7.44 -13.21
C ILE A 46 -10.14 6.20 -13.86
N MET A 47 -9.50 5.03 -13.70
CA MET A 47 -10.04 3.76 -14.21
C MET A 47 -11.41 3.42 -13.60
N ALA A 48 -11.59 3.61 -12.30
CA ALA A 48 -12.85 3.37 -11.60
C ALA A 48 -13.96 4.31 -12.07
N ARG A 49 -13.67 5.59 -12.33
CA ARG A 49 -14.63 6.55 -12.88
C ARG A 49 -15.06 6.16 -14.30
N ASN A 50 -14.10 5.75 -15.14
CA ASN A 50 -14.36 5.33 -16.52
C ASN A 50 -15.24 4.08 -16.59
N THR A 51 -15.12 3.18 -15.60
CA THR A 51 -15.95 1.96 -15.48
C THR A 51 -17.21 2.14 -14.63
N LYS A 52 -17.52 3.38 -14.21
CA LYS A 52 -18.71 3.72 -13.40
C LYS A 52 -18.75 3.04 -12.02
N LEU A 53 -17.60 2.68 -11.45
CA LEU A 53 -17.46 2.14 -10.11
C LEU A 53 -17.37 3.28 -9.08
N SER A 54 -18.50 3.93 -8.80
CA SER A 54 -18.57 5.16 -7.99
C SER A 54 -18.04 4.99 -6.56
N ALA A 55 -18.40 3.90 -5.88
CA ALA A 55 -17.93 3.61 -4.52
C ALA A 55 -16.41 3.39 -4.49
N LEU A 56 -15.87 2.64 -5.45
CA LEU A 56 -14.43 2.41 -5.56
C LEU A 56 -13.69 3.72 -5.86
N SER A 57 -14.20 4.53 -6.79
CA SER A 57 -13.64 5.86 -7.10
C SER A 57 -13.64 6.78 -5.87
N TYR A 58 -14.63 6.66 -4.98
CA TYR A 58 -14.68 7.41 -3.73
C TYR A 58 -13.59 6.94 -2.77
N PHE A 59 -13.47 5.63 -2.52
CA PHE A 59 -12.44 5.09 -1.63
C PHE A 59 -11.02 5.38 -2.12
N LEU A 60 -10.78 5.35 -3.43
CA LEU A 60 -9.49 5.71 -4.01
C LEU A 60 -9.15 7.20 -3.81
N GLU A 61 -10.14 8.10 -3.87
CA GLU A 61 -9.91 9.50 -3.52
C GLU A 61 -9.58 9.65 -2.03
N MET A 62 -10.30 8.95 -1.16
CA MET A 62 -10.03 8.98 0.29
C MET A 62 -8.62 8.48 0.62
N ALA A 63 -8.20 7.38 0.01
CA ALA A 63 -6.85 6.84 0.18
C ALA A 63 -5.78 7.82 -0.33
N ARG A 64 -6.04 8.49 -1.47
CA ARG A 64 -5.14 9.52 -2.00
C ARG A 64 -4.98 10.69 -1.03
N ILE A 65 -6.08 11.20 -0.48
CA ILE A 65 -6.07 12.31 0.50
C ILE A 65 -5.24 11.94 1.74
N GLU A 66 -5.42 10.73 2.27
CA GLU A 66 -4.65 10.28 3.44
C GLU A 66 -3.16 10.15 3.12
N ALA A 67 -2.82 9.63 1.93
CA ALA A 67 -1.44 9.54 1.47
C ALA A 67 -0.78 10.92 1.34
N SER A 68 -1.48 11.90 0.74
CA SER A 68 -1.01 13.29 0.68
C SER A 68 -0.77 13.88 2.08
N ALA A 69 -1.71 13.65 3.02
CA ALA A 69 -1.56 14.12 4.39
C ALA A 69 -0.36 13.47 5.11
N GLU A 70 -0.06 12.21 4.83
CA GLU A 70 1.12 11.52 5.36
C GLU A 70 2.43 12.08 4.77
N ILE A 71 2.47 12.39 3.47
CA ILE A 71 3.62 13.03 2.83
C ILE A 71 3.93 14.38 3.51
N GLU A 72 2.90 15.18 3.79
CA GLU A 72 3.06 16.45 4.50
C GLU A 72 3.61 16.25 5.92
N ARG A 73 3.11 15.25 6.66
CA ARG A 73 3.60 14.92 8.01
C ARG A 73 5.06 14.49 8.02
N LEU A 74 5.47 13.70 7.03
CA LEU A 74 6.84 13.19 6.91
C LEU A 74 7.82 14.25 6.37
N GLY A 75 7.33 15.19 5.55
CA GLY A 75 8.10 16.29 4.97
C GLY A 75 8.21 17.53 5.87
N ALA A 76 7.35 17.65 6.89
CA ALA A 76 7.44 18.74 7.85
C ALA A 76 8.74 18.60 8.67
N PRO A 77 9.63 19.62 8.69
CA PRO A 77 10.78 19.60 9.57
C PRO A 77 10.27 19.52 11.01
N SER A 78 10.77 18.55 11.77
CA SER A 78 10.48 18.41 13.20
C SER A 78 10.80 19.74 13.87
N SER A 79 9.78 20.56 14.11
CA SER A 79 9.91 21.77 14.90
C SER A 79 10.18 21.32 16.33
N GLU A 80 11.48 21.25 16.67
CA GLU A 80 11.96 21.21 18.04
C GLU A 80 11.28 22.36 18.79
N LYS A 81 10.28 22.01 19.60
CA LYS A 81 9.72 22.89 20.60
C LYS A 81 10.77 23.01 21.72
N HIS A 82 11.53 24.10 21.70
CA HIS A 82 12.21 24.66 22.88
C HIS A 82 11.21 25.50 23.69
#